data_AF-A0A521JYK5-F1
#
_entry.id   AF-A0A521JYK5-F1
#
_cell.length_a   1.000
_cell.length_b   1.000
_cell.length_c   1.000
_cell.angle_alpha   90.00
_cell.angle_beta   90.00
_cell.angle_gamma   90.00
#
_symmetry.space_group_name_H-M   'P 1'
#
loop_
_entity.id
_entity.type
_entity.pdbx_description
1 polymer ?
#
loop_
_entity_poly.entity_id
_entity_poly.type
_entity_poly.pdbx_seq_one_letter_code
_entity_poly.pdbx_strand_id
1 'polypeptide(L)'
;MRPGVALLLALGATTVLAWGAHELEAAAAADPVSAQEPAAAAAPVPPASTESAADRFTRVDPGQVRVDGGADWSDPRWDVELAQVLADVAPFDVEDAAAHELVRARVAELSFVQSVGAVEVVWPDGLRVPVVLRRPIACVASRSASSVDAGYWLVADDGMILSGRWPTPPRIGGRYLPVLLGKEGEVAGARPGLVIASALLRDGLEIARQLPERLQQVQLDVLGPIAIDARHAADNGPDQPGIQLLLENQRLIAFGRSPLCDEPGELPVERKWWSIGRGLDALGSADERYDWELLDVRWDVPAWRLRNAPARGEKTDTSGARRGG
;
A
#
# COMPACT_ATOMS: atom_id res chain seq x y z
N MET A 1 -35.52 -20.23 1.54
CA MET A 1 -34.52 -19.24 1.09
C MET A 1 -34.55 -19.20 -0.43
N ARG A 2 -34.88 -18.05 -1.01
CA ARG A 2 -35.09 -17.87 -2.46
C ARG A 2 -33.74 -17.72 -3.19
N PRO A 3 -33.52 -18.38 -4.34
CA PRO A 3 -32.36 -18.14 -5.18
C PRO A 3 -32.68 -16.95 -6.10
N GLY A 4 -32.06 -15.81 -5.86
CA GLY A 4 -32.33 -14.59 -6.61
C GLY A 4 -31.30 -13.51 -6.38
N VAL A 5 -30.01 -13.87 -6.32
CA VAL A 5 -28.90 -12.93 -6.16
C VAL A 5 -27.71 -13.43 -6.98
N ALA A 6 -27.79 -13.33 -8.30
CA ALA A 6 -26.70 -13.73 -9.18
C ALA A 6 -26.83 -13.07 -10.56
N LEU A 7 -26.70 -11.74 -10.66
CA LEU A 7 -26.25 -11.05 -11.89
C LEU A 7 -26.16 -9.53 -11.68
N LEU A 8 -25.13 -9.01 -10.99
CA LEU A 8 -24.81 -7.57 -11.07
C LEU A 8 -23.36 -7.19 -10.70
N LEU A 9 -22.52 -8.13 -10.23
CA LEU A 9 -21.13 -7.84 -9.83
C LEU A 9 -20.08 -7.94 -10.95
N ALA A 10 -20.46 -8.31 -12.17
CA ALA A 10 -19.52 -8.77 -13.20
C ALA A 10 -19.02 -7.72 -14.23
N LEU A 11 -19.45 -6.46 -14.16
CA LEU A 11 -19.09 -5.46 -15.20
C LEU A 11 -18.13 -4.36 -14.73
N GLY A 12 -17.93 -4.16 -13.42
CA GLY A 12 -16.98 -3.16 -12.91
C GLY A 12 -15.64 -3.73 -12.43
N ALA A 13 -15.63 -4.96 -11.89
CA ALA A 13 -14.43 -5.59 -11.33
C ALA A 13 -13.50 -6.18 -12.40
N THR A 14 -14.06 -6.54 -13.55
CA THR A 14 -13.33 -7.22 -14.65
C THR A 14 -12.26 -6.32 -15.26
N THR A 15 -12.48 -5.00 -15.34
CA THR A 15 -11.47 -4.06 -15.86
C THR A 15 -10.37 -3.75 -14.85
N VAL A 16 -10.62 -3.91 -13.54
CA VAL A 16 -9.60 -3.65 -12.51
C VAL A 16 -8.67 -4.84 -12.32
N LEU A 17 -9.17 -6.08 -12.45
CA LEU A 17 -8.38 -7.30 -12.28
C LEU A 17 -7.80 -7.85 -13.61
N ALA A 18 -8.46 -7.65 -14.76
CA ALA A 18 -7.91 -8.09 -16.05
C ALA A 18 -6.70 -7.25 -16.51
N TRP A 19 -6.53 -6.03 -15.98
CA TRP A 19 -5.40 -5.17 -16.33
C TRP A 19 -4.17 -5.43 -15.44
N GLY A 20 -4.37 -5.82 -14.18
CA GLY A 20 -3.27 -6.23 -13.30
C GLY A 20 -2.57 -7.51 -13.77
N ALA A 21 -3.30 -8.51 -14.23
CA ALA A 21 -2.71 -9.81 -14.62
C ALA A 21 -1.90 -9.77 -15.93
N HIS A 22 -2.21 -8.88 -16.87
CA HIS A 22 -1.49 -8.79 -18.16
C HIS A 22 -0.28 -7.85 -18.14
N GLU A 23 -0.18 -6.90 -17.20
CA GLU A 23 0.98 -6.00 -17.09
C GLU A 23 2.00 -6.43 -16.01
N LEU A 24 1.62 -7.30 -15.06
CA LEU A 24 2.54 -7.84 -14.05
C LEU A 24 3.66 -8.71 -14.65
N GLU A 25 3.45 -9.33 -15.82
CA GLU A 25 4.52 -10.05 -16.54
C GLU A 25 5.48 -9.13 -17.30
N ALA A 26 5.06 -7.90 -17.66
CA ALA A 26 5.88 -6.99 -18.47
C ALA A 26 6.82 -6.09 -17.64
N ALA A 27 6.49 -5.82 -16.37
CA ALA A 27 7.24 -4.89 -15.53
C ALA A 27 8.50 -5.47 -14.85
N ALA A 28 8.72 -6.79 -14.92
CA ALA A 28 9.84 -7.47 -14.26
C ALA A 28 11.18 -7.46 -15.05
N ALA A 29 11.25 -6.74 -16.18
CA ALA A 29 12.38 -6.81 -17.11
C ALA A 29 13.08 -5.46 -17.40
N ALA A 30 12.90 -4.43 -16.57
CA ALA A 30 13.55 -3.13 -16.77
C ALA A 30 14.93 -3.08 -16.08
N ASP A 31 15.98 -3.40 -16.84
CA ASP A 31 17.38 -3.08 -16.51
C ASP A 31 17.58 -1.54 -16.43
N PRO A 32 18.33 -1.02 -15.44
CA PRO A 32 18.66 0.40 -15.40
C PRO A 32 19.62 0.77 -16.53
N VAL A 33 19.17 1.68 -17.40
CA VAL A 33 19.94 2.30 -18.48
C VAL A 33 21.17 3.01 -17.93
N SER A 34 22.36 2.51 -18.30
CA SER A 34 23.65 3.19 -18.13
C SER A 34 23.63 4.54 -18.88
N ALA A 35 23.52 5.65 -18.13
CA ALA A 35 23.72 6.98 -18.66
C ALA A 35 25.22 7.28 -18.75
N GLN A 36 25.69 7.53 -19.96
CA GLN A 36 27.08 7.88 -20.28
C GLN A 36 27.25 9.39 -20.15
N GLU A 37 28.08 9.81 -19.20
CA GLU A 37 28.37 11.19 -18.83
C GLU A 37 29.15 11.92 -19.94
N PRO A 38 28.71 13.10 -20.42
CA PRO A 38 29.49 13.91 -21.35
C PRO A 38 30.58 14.71 -20.60
N ALA A 39 31.83 14.59 -21.07
CA ALA A 39 32.99 15.30 -20.56
C ALA A 39 32.87 16.82 -20.77
N ALA A 40 32.68 17.57 -19.68
CA ALA A 40 32.64 19.03 -19.68
C ALA A 40 34.04 19.65 -19.56
N ALA A 41 34.29 20.67 -20.38
CA ALA A 41 35.55 21.41 -20.46
C ALA A 41 35.82 22.26 -19.21
N ALA A 42 37.07 22.22 -18.74
CA ALA A 42 37.54 22.89 -17.52
C ALA A 42 37.50 24.42 -17.64
N ALA A 43 36.76 25.06 -16.73
CA ALA A 43 36.77 26.51 -16.51
C ALA A 43 38.02 26.94 -15.69
N PRO A 44 38.50 28.18 -15.84
CA PRO A 44 39.67 28.70 -15.15
C PRO A 44 39.46 28.80 -13.63
N VAL A 45 40.46 28.31 -12.88
CA VAL A 45 40.52 28.29 -11.42
C VAL A 45 40.67 29.71 -10.87
N PRO A 46 39.75 30.21 -10.03
CA PRO A 46 39.88 31.50 -9.37
C PRO A 46 41.03 31.50 -8.34
N PRO A 47 41.63 32.66 -8.01
CA PRO A 47 42.74 32.75 -7.08
C PRO A 47 42.33 32.31 -5.67
N ALA A 48 43.17 31.47 -5.06
CA ALA A 48 42.95 30.90 -3.74
C ALA A 48 42.94 31.99 -2.66
N SER A 49 41.77 32.28 -2.12
CA SER A 49 41.63 33.00 -0.86
C SER A 49 42.15 32.11 0.28
N THR A 50 43.15 32.59 1.00
CA THR A 50 43.66 31.99 2.24
C THR A 50 42.65 32.20 3.36
N GLU A 51 41.52 31.49 3.29
CA GLU A 51 40.69 31.19 4.45
C GLU A 51 41.49 30.27 5.38
N SER A 52 41.53 30.61 6.66
CA SER A 52 42.12 29.75 7.69
C SER A 52 41.42 28.39 7.64
N ALA A 53 42.18 27.30 7.62
CA ALA A 53 41.61 25.95 7.64
C ALA A 53 40.68 25.71 8.84
N ALA A 54 40.82 26.48 9.93
CA ALA A 54 39.96 26.39 11.10
C ALA A 54 38.54 26.96 10.88
N ASP A 55 38.37 27.98 10.03
CA ASP A 55 37.06 28.62 9.78
C ASP A 55 36.14 27.73 8.93
N ARG A 56 36.69 26.70 8.27
CA ARG A 56 35.90 25.76 7.48
C ARG A 56 35.10 24.77 8.34
N PHE A 57 35.49 24.58 9.60
CA PHE A 57 34.87 23.61 10.52
C PHE A 57 33.78 24.20 11.41
N THR A 58 33.51 25.50 11.32
CA THR A 58 32.37 26.14 12.03
C THR A 58 31.12 26.20 11.17
N ARG A 59 31.23 25.89 9.88
CA ARG A 59 30.12 25.91 8.95
C ARG A 59 29.63 24.51 8.64
N VAL A 60 28.32 24.37 8.75
CA VAL A 60 27.60 23.16 8.38
C VAL A 60 27.11 23.30 6.95
N ASP A 61 27.30 22.25 6.15
CA ASP A 61 26.68 22.10 4.84
C ASP A 61 25.46 21.16 4.95
N PRO A 62 24.22 21.69 4.86
CA PRO A 62 23.00 20.88 4.92
C PRO A 62 22.91 19.82 3.81
N GLY A 63 23.64 19.97 2.70
CA GLY A 63 23.70 18.97 1.63
C GLY A 63 24.38 17.66 2.06
N GLN A 64 25.15 17.66 3.16
CA GLN A 64 25.85 16.48 3.69
C GLN A 64 25.16 15.81 4.87
N VAL A 65 23.92 16.20 5.16
CA VAL A 65 23.16 15.66 6.29
C VAL A 65 22.91 14.18 6.13
N ARG A 66 23.11 13.45 7.22
CA ARG A 66 22.73 12.04 7.34
C ARG A 66 21.44 11.93 8.11
N VAL A 67 20.49 11.23 7.51
CA VAL A 67 19.21 10.95 8.14
C VAL A 67 19.21 9.52 8.65
N ASP A 68 19.23 9.41 9.98
CA ASP A 68 19.22 8.13 10.66
C ASP A 68 17.79 7.76 10.97
N GLY A 69 17.22 6.96 10.07
CA GLY A 69 15.87 6.43 10.19
C GLY A 69 15.52 5.35 9.16
N GLY A 70 16.49 4.94 8.33
CA GLY A 70 16.28 4.03 7.21
C GLY A 70 15.86 2.65 7.70
N ALA A 71 14.55 2.41 7.69
CA ALA A 71 14.05 1.07 7.78
C ALA A 71 14.35 0.34 6.46
N ASP A 72 14.49 -0.98 6.51
CA ASP A 72 14.70 -1.87 5.36
C ASP A 72 13.61 -1.76 4.27
N TRP A 73 12.54 -1.02 4.55
CA TRP A 73 11.40 -0.80 3.68
C TRP A 73 11.33 0.60 3.03
N SER A 74 12.26 1.52 3.30
CA SER A 74 12.20 2.89 2.77
C SER A 74 12.34 2.95 1.24
N ASP A 75 11.63 3.88 0.61
CA ASP A 75 11.75 4.12 -0.84
C ASP A 75 13.05 4.89 -1.15
N PRO A 76 13.95 4.39 -2.01
CA PRO A 76 15.21 5.07 -2.32
C PRO A 76 15.04 6.48 -2.90
N ARG A 77 13.87 6.79 -3.46
CA ARG A 77 13.58 8.14 -3.99
C ARG A 77 13.38 9.18 -2.88
N TRP A 78 13.05 8.74 -1.67
CA TRP A 78 12.92 9.64 -0.52
C TRP A 78 14.26 10.25 -0.11
N ASP A 79 15.37 9.53 -0.28
CA ASP A 79 16.72 10.06 -0.03
C ASP A 79 17.04 11.21 -1.00
N VAL A 80 16.59 11.10 -2.26
CA VAL A 80 16.77 12.14 -3.28
C VAL A 80 15.93 13.38 -2.95
N GLU A 81 14.66 13.20 -2.58
CA GLU A 81 13.77 14.30 -2.20
C GLU A 81 14.25 15.03 -0.93
N LEU A 82 14.71 14.26 0.06
CA LEU A 82 15.32 14.80 1.27
C LEU A 82 16.60 15.60 0.94
N ALA A 83 17.50 15.06 0.13
CA ALA A 83 18.72 15.75 -0.28
C ALA A 83 18.41 17.06 -1.01
N GLN A 84 17.37 17.08 -1.86
CA GLN A 84 16.92 18.31 -2.54
C GLN A 84 16.41 19.35 -1.55
N VAL A 85 15.54 18.95 -0.61
CA VAL A 85 15.00 19.86 0.41
C VAL A 85 16.10 20.47 1.28
N LEU A 86 17.15 19.70 1.59
CA LEU A 86 18.27 20.17 2.38
C LEU A 86 19.25 21.03 1.59
N ALA A 87 19.45 20.75 0.30
CA ALA A 87 20.28 21.58 -0.58
C ALA A 87 19.73 23.00 -0.77
N ASP A 88 18.43 23.21 -0.57
CA ASP A 88 17.79 24.54 -0.58
C ASP A 88 18.11 25.39 0.67
N VAL A 89 18.71 24.79 1.70
CA VAL A 89 19.13 25.49 2.92
C VAL A 89 20.58 25.94 2.75
N ALA A 90 20.82 27.25 2.83
CA ALA A 90 22.16 27.81 2.73
C ALA A 90 23.06 27.30 3.88
N PRO A 91 24.38 27.11 3.63
CA PRO A 91 25.32 26.77 4.69
C PRO A 91 25.29 27.80 5.82
N PHE A 92 25.36 27.32 7.06
CA PHE A 92 25.17 28.13 8.26
C PHE A 92 26.18 27.78 9.36
N ASP A 93 26.27 28.62 10.38
CA ASP A 93 27.18 28.39 11.51
C ASP A 93 26.63 27.31 12.45
N VAL A 94 27.49 26.43 12.95
CA VAL A 94 27.14 25.33 13.84
C VAL A 94 26.36 25.75 15.11
N GLU A 95 26.49 26.99 15.56
CA GLU A 95 25.76 27.55 16.70
C GLU A 95 24.44 28.24 16.32
N ASP A 96 24.10 28.30 15.02
CA ASP A 96 22.87 28.92 14.51
C ASP A 96 21.63 28.05 14.78
N ALA A 97 21.04 28.27 15.95
CA ALA A 97 19.80 27.60 16.36
C ALA A 97 18.62 27.87 15.42
N ALA A 98 18.57 29.03 14.74
CA ALA A 98 17.49 29.34 13.81
C ALA A 98 17.62 28.50 12.53
N ALA A 99 18.86 28.28 12.07
CA ALA A 99 19.13 27.42 10.93
C ALA A 99 18.89 25.93 11.26
N HIS A 100 19.24 25.46 12.47
CA HIS A 100 18.86 24.13 12.94
C HIS A 100 17.34 23.91 12.93
N GLU A 101 16.59 24.90 13.43
CA GLU A 101 15.12 24.83 13.42
C GLU A 101 14.55 24.87 12.00
N LEU A 102 15.15 25.65 11.10
CA LEU A 102 14.78 25.66 9.69
C LEU A 102 14.97 24.29 9.05
N VAL A 103 16.14 23.65 9.24
CA VAL A 103 16.40 22.28 8.75
C VAL A 103 15.34 21.31 9.31
N ARG A 104 15.07 21.37 10.62
CA ARG A 104 14.07 20.51 11.26
C ARG A 104 12.68 20.70 10.66
N ALA A 105 12.26 21.95 10.46
CA ALA A 105 10.96 22.28 9.88
C ALA A 105 10.85 21.78 8.44
N ARG A 106 11.87 22.00 7.62
CA ARG A 106 11.92 21.53 6.23
C ARG A 106 11.83 20.00 6.11
N VAL A 107 12.57 19.28 6.96
CA VAL A 107 12.49 17.81 6.99
C VAL A 107 11.10 17.33 7.46
N ALA A 108 10.47 18.04 8.39
CA ALA A 108 9.13 17.71 8.89
C ALA A 108 8.01 17.95 7.86
N GLU A 109 8.24 18.80 6.84
CA GLU A 109 7.29 19.03 5.75
C GLU A 109 7.21 17.85 4.76
N LEU A 110 8.21 16.96 4.76
CA LEU A 110 8.24 15.79 3.88
C LEU A 110 7.14 14.80 4.26
N SER A 111 6.37 14.36 3.27
CA SER A 111 5.20 13.50 3.49
C SER A 111 5.54 12.15 4.13
N PHE A 112 6.71 11.61 3.84
CA PHE A 112 7.20 10.34 4.40
C PHE A 112 7.83 10.47 5.80
N VAL A 113 7.94 11.68 6.37
CA VAL A 113 8.52 11.91 7.70
C VAL A 113 7.42 12.10 8.74
N GLN A 114 7.27 11.12 9.63
CA GLN A 114 6.28 11.16 10.72
C GLN A 114 6.65 12.16 11.81
N SER A 115 7.92 12.15 12.23
CA SER A 115 8.44 13.07 13.24
C SER A 115 9.94 13.27 13.08
N VAL A 116 10.42 14.45 13.49
CA VAL A 116 11.84 14.83 13.45
C VAL A 116 12.33 15.07 14.88
N GLY A 117 13.46 14.45 15.22
CA GLY A 117 14.14 14.65 16.50
C GLY A 117 14.91 15.97 16.56
N ALA A 118 15.72 16.12 17.62
CA ALA A 118 16.64 17.24 17.72
C ALA A 118 17.79 17.08 16.72
N VAL A 119 18.18 18.18 16.08
CA VAL A 119 19.32 18.21 15.15
C VAL A 119 20.62 18.10 15.97
N GLU A 120 21.48 17.15 15.59
CA GLU A 120 22.79 16.93 16.19
C GLU A 120 23.88 17.31 15.19
N VAL A 121 24.88 18.05 15.66
CA VAL A 121 26.06 18.35 14.84
C VAL A 121 27.01 17.15 14.91
N VAL A 122 27.47 16.69 13.75
CA VAL A 122 28.45 15.61 13.63
C VAL A 122 29.71 16.13 12.95
N TRP A 123 30.82 16.12 13.69
CA TRP A 123 32.12 16.57 13.20
C TRP A 123 32.59 15.72 12.00
N PRO A 124 33.25 16.30 10.97
CA PRO A 124 33.67 17.71 10.88
C PRO A 124 32.56 18.71 10.55
N ASP A 125 31.72 18.45 9.54
CA ASP A 125 30.86 19.50 8.96
C ASP A 125 29.40 19.03 8.72
N GLY A 126 29.00 17.91 9.33
CA GLY A 126 27.72 17.27 9.09
C GLY A 126 26.64 17.61 10.13
N LEU A 127 25.38 17.43 9.76
CA LEU A 127 24.31 17.23 10.73
C LEU A 127 23.81 15.80 10.66
N ARG A 128 23.36 15.34 11.80
CA ARG A 128 22.52 14.18 11.95
C ARG A 128 21.13 14.67 12.35
N VAL A 129 20.14 14.24 11.59
CA VAL A 129 18.74 14.55 11.87
C VAL A 129 18.03 13.21 12.11
N PRO A 130 17.77 12.83 13.37
CA PRO A 130 16.99 11.64 13.68
C PRO A 130 15.57 11.83 13.14
N VAL A 131 15.06 10.86 12.37
CA VAL A 131 13.69 10.90 11.86
C VAL A 131 12.97 9.59 12.14
N VAL A 132 11.66 9.67 12.28
CA VAL A 132 10.76 8.52 12.21
C VAL A 132 10.04 8.59 10.88
N LEU A 133 10.19 7.57 10.05
CA LEU A 133 9.53 7.48 8.74
C LEU A 133 8.11 6.92 8.88
N ARG A 134 7.17 7.46 8.11
CA ARG A 134 5.83 6.89 7.98
C ARG A 134 5.90 5.57 7.23
N ARG A 135 5.40 4.50 7.84
CA ARG A 135 5.34 3.18 7.21
C ARG A 135 4.15 3.11 6.24
N PRO A 136 4.38 2.84 4.95
CA PRO A 136 3.27 2.61 4.03
C PRO A 136 2.58 1.29 4.37
N ILE A 137 1.25 1.31 4.46
CA ILE A 137 0.43 0.12 4.75
C ILE A 137 -0.54 -0.21 3.63
N ALA A 138 -0.76 0.70 2.69
CA ALA A 138 -1.62 0.52 1.54
C ALA A 138 -1.19 1.43 0.39
N CYS A 139 -1.90 1.36 -0.72
CA CYS A 139 -1.77 2.33 -1.82
C CYS A 139 -3.13 2.68 -2.41
N VAL A 140 -3.22 3.83 -3.07
CA VAL A 140 -4.39 4.25 -3.85
C VAL A 140 -4.02 4.40 -5.32
N ALA A 141 -4.87 3.87 -6.20
CA ALA A 141 -4.68 4.02 -7.63
C ALA A 141 -5.06 5.45 -8.07
N SER A 142 -4.10 6.23 -8.55
CA SER A 142 -4.37 7.49 -9.21
C SER A 142 -4.69 7.21 -10.68
N ARG A 143 -5.97 7.32 -11.03
CA ARG A 143 -6.44 7.32 -12.42
C ARG A 143 -6.53 8.77 -12.89
N SER A 144 -5.50 9.23 -13.57
CA SER A 144 -5.61 10.44 -14.38
C SER A 144 -6.43 10.12 -15.62
N ALA A 145 -7.16 11.11 -16.14
CA ALA A 145 -7.83 11.00 -17.44
C ALA A 145 -6.82 10.72 -18.58
N SER A 146 -5.54 11.07 -18.37
CA SER A 146 -4.42 10.65 -19.20
C SER A 146 -3.85 9.32 -18.70
N SER A 147 -3.80 8.31 -19.57
CA SER A 147 -3.22 6.99 -19.26
C SER A 147 -1.73 7.04 -18.92
N VAL A 148 -1.02 8.08 -19.36
CA VAL A 148 0.42 8.24 -19.12
C VAL A 148 0.72 8.50 -17.64
N ASP A 149 -0.24 9.09 -16.93
CA ASP A 149 -0.15 9.37 -15.50
C ASP A 149 -1.03 8.39 -14.72
N ALA A 150 -1.02 7.10 -15.05
CA ALA A 150 -1.56 6.04 -14.20
C ALA A 150 -0.47 5.54 -13.23
N GLY A 151 -0.88 5.07 -12.05
CA GLY A 151 0.04 4.61 -11.03
C GLY A 151 -0.52 4.72 -9.62
N TYR A 152 0.26 4.30 -8.64
CA TYR A 152 -0.15 4.06 -7.27
C TYR A 152 0.59 4.98 -6.33
N TRP A 153 -0.15 5.69 -5.49
CA TRP A 153 0.41 6.46 -4.39
C TRP A 153 0.42 5.63 -3.13
N LEU A 154 1.53 5.67 -2.40
CA LEU A 154 1.64 5.03 -1.10
C LEU A 154 0.80 5.76 -0.06
N VAL A 155 0.23 5.01 0.88
CA VAL A 155 -0.60 5.52 1.97
C VAL A 155 -0.08 4.98 3.29
N ALA A 156 0.22 5.87 4.23
CA ALA A 156 0.61 5.55 5.59
C ALA A 156 -0.58 5.16 6.49
N ASP A 157 -0.29 4.70 7.69
CA ASP A 157 -1.28 4.29 8.69
C ASP A 157 -2.20 5.43 9.16
N ASP A 158 -1.67 6.65 9.22
CA ASP A 158 -2.42 7.88 9.50
C ASP A 158 -3.23 8.40 8.29
N GLY A 159 -3.20 7.67 7.17
CA GLY A 159 -3.89 8.02 5.93
C GLY A 159 -3.17 9.09 5.10
N MET A 160 -1.94 9.47 5.45
CA MET A 160 -1.15 10.38 4.63
C MET A 160 -0.70 9.73 3.33
N ILE A 161 -0.88 10.45 2.23
CA ILE A 161 -0.34 10.09 0.92
C ILE A 161 1.15 10.44 0.89
N LEU A 162 2.00 9.46 0.62
CA LEU A 162 3.45 9.62 0.62
C LEU A 162 3.98 9.95 -0.78
N SER A 163 5.14 10.61 -0.82
CA SER A 163 5.91 10.86 -2.03
C SER A 163 6.37 9.54 -2.67
N GLY A 164 6.63 9.58 -3.98
CA GLY A 164 7.04 8.40 -4.75
C GLY A 164 5.84 7.64 -5.31
N ARG A 165 5.56 7.89 -6.59
CA ARG A 165 4.50 7.19 -7.33
C ARG A 165 5.02 5.90 -7.95
N TRP A 166 4.27 4.82 -7.86
CA TRP A 166 4.64 3.52 -8.41
C TRP A 166 3.83 3.16 -9.65
N PRO A 167 4.40 2.48 -10.66
CA PRO A 167 3.65 2.02 -11.83
C PRO A 167 2.69 0.88 -11.48
N THR A 168 3.07 0.02 -10.53
CA THR A 168 2.29 -1.11 -10.01
C THR A 168 2.27 -1.06 -8.49
N PRO A 169 1.32 -1.75 -7.80
CA PRO A 169 1.33 -1.84 -6.35
C PRO A 169 2.66 -2.44 -5.86
N PRO A 170 3.46 -1.71 -5.05
CA PRO A 170 4.79 -2.17 -4.70
C PRO A 170 4.75 -3.31 -3.67
N ARG A 171 5.85 -4.07 -3.65
CA ARG A 171 6.15 -5.02 -2.57
C ARG A 171 7.06 -4.34 -1.55
N ILE A 172 6.60 -4.22 -0.31
CA ILE A 172 7.34 -3.59 0.78
C ILE A 172 7.37 -4.54 1.97
N GLY A 173 8.57 -4.86 2.46
CA GLY A 173 8.76 -5.87 3.51
C GLY A 173 8.28 -7.26 3.08
N GLY A 174 8.56 -7.66 1.84
CA GLY A 174 8.25 -9.00 1.30
C GLY A 174 6.82 -9.19 0.76
N ARG A 175 5.89 -8.29 1.06
CA ARG A 175 4.46 -8.40 0.70
C ARG A 175 3.99 -7.28 -0.20
N TYR A 176 2.97 -7.54 -1.01
CA TYR A 176 2.28 -6.48 -1.76
C TYR A 176 1.51 -5.56 -0.80
N LEU A 177 1.55 -4.26 -1.07
CA LEU A 177 0.65 -3.34 -0.39
C LEU A 177 -0.78 -3.48 -0.95
N PRO A 178 -1.80 -3.56 -0.08
CA PRO A 178 -3.20 -3.54 -0.49
C PRO A 178 -3.54 -2.28 -1.30
N VAL A 179 -4.32 -2.43 -2.38
CA VAL A 179 -4.87 -1.31 -3.15
C VAL A 179 -6.22 -0.92 -2.58
N LEU A 180 -6.38 0.32 -2.11
CA LEU A 180 -7.67 0.83 -1.65
C LEU A 180 -8.50 1.31 -2.86
N LEU A 181 -9.71 0.77 -3.00
CA LEU A 181 -10.66 1.15 -4.03
C LEU A 181 -11.69 2.12 -3.46
N GLY A 182 -11.67 3.35 -3.97
CA GLY A 182 -12.66 4.38 -3.68
C GLY A 182 -13.71 4.53 -4.78
N LYS A 183 -14.61 5.49 -4.60
CA LYS A 183 -15.48 5.99 -5.66
C LYS A 183 -14.67 6.71 -6.74
N GLU A 184 -15.24 6.79 -7.94
CA GLU A 184 -14.63 7.55 -9.02
C GLU A 184 -14.43 9.02 -8.59
N GLY A 185 -13.23 9.55 -8.83
CA GLY A 185 -12.85 10.91 -8.45
C GLY A 185 -12.46 11.09 -6.98
N GLU A 186 -12.63 10.09 -6.11
CA GLU A 186 -12.33 10.24 -4.66
C GLU A 186 -10.85 10.44 -4.36
N VAL A 187 -10.01 9.95 -5.27
CA VAL A 187 -8.55 10.14 -5.26
C VAL A 187 -8.09 11.07 -6.39
N ALA A 188 -9.02 11.76 -7.07
CA ALA A 188 -8.65 12.79 -8.04
C ALA A 188 -8.00 13.96 -7.29
N GLY A 189 -6.75 14.25 -7.62
CA GLY A 189 -5.95 15.24 -6.89
C GLY A 189 -5.16 14.67 -5.71
N ALA A 190 -5.11 13.34 -5.55
CA ALA A 190 -4.15 12.69 -4.67
C ALA A 190 -2.73 13.19 -4.98
N ARG A 191 -2.07 13.71 -3.94
CA ARG A 191 -0.71 14.25 -3.99
C ARG A 191 -0.01 14.02 -2.65
N PRO A 192 1.33 13.97 -2.63
CA PRO A 192 2.07 13.81 -1.39
C PRO A 192 1.69 14.86 -0.32
N GLY A 193 1.64 14.42 0.93
CA GLY A 193 1.27 15.24 2.10
C GLY A 193 -0.24 15.43 2.30
N LEU A 194 -1.08 15.00 1.36
CA LEU A 194 -2.53 15.01 1.56
C LEU A 194 -2.95 13.86 2.48
N VAL A 195 -3.82 14.12 3.45
CA VAL A 195 -4.45 13.09 4.27
C VAL A 195 -5.77 12.65 3.64
N ILE A 196 -6.00 11.34 3.57
CA ILE A 196 -7.27 10.78 3.08
C ILE A 196 -8.43 11.22 3.97
N ALA A 197 -9.32 12.05 3.40
CA ALA A 197 -10.53 12.51 4.09
C ALA A 197 -11.73 11.56 3.94
N SER A 198 -11.75 10.77 2.87
CA SER A 198 -12.84 9.83 2.56
C SER A 198 -13.06 8.84 3.71
N ALA A 199 -14.32 8.68 4.15
CA ALA A 199 -14.68 7.63 5.10
C ALA A 199 -14.47 6.23 4.50
N LEU A 200 -14.81 6.04 3.22
CA LEU A 200 -14.71 4.75 2.54
C LEU A 200 -13.26 4.29 2.43
N LEU A 201 -12.36 5.19 2.02
CA LEU A 201 -10.93 4.86 1.97
C LEU A 201 -10.34 4.62 3.36
N ARG A 202 -10.83 5.32 4.40
CA ARG A 202 -10.43 5.06 5.79
C ARG A 202 -10.90 3.69 6.29
N ASP A 203 -12.12 3.27 5.93
CA ASP A 203 -12.62 1.92 6.22
C ASP A 203 -11.76 0.85 5.55
N GLY A 204 -11.35 1.08 4.29
CA GLY A 204 -10.42 0.20 3.59
C GLY A 204 -9.01 0.20 4.20
N LEU A 205 -8.52 1.37 4.61
CA LEU A 205 -7.22 1.53 5.26
C LEU A 205 -7.18 0.78 6.60
N GLU A 206 -8.28 0.79 7.36
CA GLU A 206 -8.39 0.05 8.61
C GLU A 206 -8.23 -1.46 8.40
N ILE A 207 -8.81 -2.02 7.33
CA ILE A 207 -8.58 -3.42 6.95
C ILE A 207 -7.11 -3.66 6.60
N ALA A 208 -6.50 -2.76 5.82
CA ALA A 208 -5.09 -2.87 5.45
C ALA A 208 -4.17 -2.87 6.68
N ARG A 209 -4.49 -2.04 7.68
CA ARG A 209 -3.77 -1.97 8.97
C ARG A 209 -3.84 -3.28 9.74
N GLN A 210 -5.02 -3.91 9.76
CA GLN A 210 -5.24 -5.16 10.51
C GLN A 210 -4.60 -6.40 9.86
N LEU A 211 -4.36 -6.42 8.54
CA LEU A 211 -3.76 -7.58 7.85
C LEU A 211 -2.48 -8.15 8.53
N PRO A 212 -1.40 -7.36 8.74
CA PRO A 212 -0.21 -7.84 9.45
C PRO A 212 -0.48 -8.29 10.89
N GLU A 213 -1.46 -7.68 11.56
CA GLU A 213 -1.75 -7.95 12.97
C GLU A 213 -2.57 -9.25 13.13
N ARG A 214 -3.32 -9.64 12.10
CA ARG A 214 -4.33 -10.69 12.18
C ARG A 214 -3.98 -11.95 11.37
N LEU A 215 -3.08 -11.86 10.40
CA LEU A 215 -2.68 -12.98 9.55
C LEU A 215 -1.21 -13.35 9.77
N GLN A 216 -0.92 -14.64 9.70
CA GLN A 216 0.45 -15.15 9.72
C GLN A 216 1.16 -14.86 8.40
N GLN A 217 2.50 -14.85 8.39
CA GLN A 217 3.28 -14.59 7.17
C GLN A 217 2.91 -15.54 6.03
N VAL A 218 2.77 -16.85 6.32
CA VAL A 218 2.35 -17.84 5.31
C VAL A 218 0.98 -17.51 4.71
N GLN A 219 0.04 -17.01 5.52
CA GLN A 219 -1.29 -16.61 5.05
C GLN A 219 -1.22 -15.34 4.20
N LEU A 220 -0.37 -14.37 4.56
CA LEU A 220 -0.13 -13.17 3.76
C LEU A 220 0.54 -13.50 2.41
N ASP A 221 1.42 -14.49 2.38
CA ASP A 221 2.05 -14.95 1.13
C ASP A 221 1.01 -15.62 0.21
N VAL A 222 0.09 -16.43 0.76
CA VAL A 222 -1.04 -17.02 0.02
C VAL A 222 -2.05 -15.96 -0.44
N LEU A 223 -2.25 -14.91 0.37
CA LEU A 223 -3.19 -13.83 0.07
C LEU A 223 -2.79 -13.07 -1.21
N GLY A 224 -1.48 -12.90 -1.45
CA GLY A 224 -0.95 -12.24 -2.65
C GLY A 224 -1.34 -10.76 -2.77
N PRO A 225 -1.33 -10.20 -4.00
CA PRO A 225 -1.91 -8.90 -4.28
C PRO A 225 -3.40 -8.85 -3.96
N ILE A 226 -3.82 -7.79 -3.28
CA ILE A 226 -5.24 -7.57 -2.96
C ILE A 226 -5.69 -6.16 -3.27
N ALA A 227 -6.96 -6.03 -3.59
CA ALA A 227 -7.67 -4.76 -3.59
C ALA A 227 -8.79 -4.77 -2.55
N ILE A 228 -8.91 -3.70 -1.78
CA ILE A 228 -9.91 -3.52 -0.72
C ILE A 228 -10.96 -2.54 -1.23
N ASP A 229 -12.15 -3.05 -1.50
CA ASP A 229 -13.30 -2.26 -1.91
C ASP A 229 -14.20 -1.99 -0.72
N ALA A 230 -14.19 -0.74 -0.27
CA ALA A 230 -14.99 -0.29 0.86
C ALA A 230 -16.17 0.60 0.42
N ARG A 231 -16.54 0.63 -0.87
CA ARG A 231 -17.62 1.50 -1.39
C ARG A 231 -18.98 1.27 -0.73
N HIS A 232 -19.19 0.05 -0.22
CA HIS A 232 -20.40 -0.39 0.45
C HIS A 232 -20.18 -0.60 1.96
N ALA A 233 -19.10 -0.09 2.56
CA ALA A 233 -18.76 -0.38 3.96
C ALA A 233 -19.85 -0.01 4.99
N ALA A 234 -20.66 1.00 4.67
CA ALA A 234 -21.79 1.43 5.48
C ALA A 234 -23.09 0.63 5.24
N ASP A 235 -23.14 -0.15 4.16
CA ASP A 235 -24.32 -0.91 3.79
C ASP A 235 -24.46 -2.17 4.67
N ASN A 236 -25.70 -2.51 5.02
CA ASN A 236 -26.03 -3.54 6.00
C ASN A 236 -26.98 -4.63 5.46
N GLY A 237 -27.12 -4.72 4.14
CA GLY A 237 -28.01 -5.69 3.50
C GLY A 237 -27.38 -7.08 3.34
N PRO A 238 -28.18 -8.17 3.37
CA PRO A 238 -27.69 -9.50 3.01
C PRO A 238 -27.12 -9.54 1.59
N ASP A 239 -27.70 -8.73 0.70
CA ASP A 239 -27.34 -8.65 -0.73
C ASP A 239 -26.18 -7.68 -1.01
N GLN A 240 -25.75 -6.89 -0.01
CA GLN A 240 -24.65 -5.95 -0.11
C GLN A 240 -23.54 -6.40 0.86
N PRO A 241 -22.45 -6.99 0.37
CA PRO A 241 -21.44 -7.63 1.21
C PRO A 241 -20.58 -6.68 2.04
N GLY A 242 -20.86 -5.38 2.03
CA GLY A 242 -20.05 -4.39 2.71
C GLY A 242 -18.70 -4.21 2.06
N ILE A 243 -17.64 -4.25 2.88
CA ILE A 243 -16.26 -4.33 2.43
C ILE A 243 -16.01 -5.67 1.73
N GLN A 244 -15.32 -5.60 0.59
CA GLN A 244 -14.90 -6.73 -0.20
C GLN A 244 -13.37 -6.73 -0.33
N LEU A 245 -12.75 -7.90 -0.17
CA LEU A 245 -11.35 -8.12 -0.50
C LEU A 245 -11.30 -8.89 -1.82
N LEU A 246 -10.78 -8.23 -2.85
CA LEU A 246 -10.60 -8.78 -4.17
C LEU A 246 -9.19 -9.32 -4.28
N LEU A 247 -9.07 -10.62 -4.52
CA LEU A 247 -7.82 -11.34 -4.62
C LEU A 247 -7.58 -11.73 -6.08
N GLU A 248 -6.37 -12.21 -6.36
CA GLU A 248 -6.03 -12.79 -7.65
C GLU A 248 -6.97 -13.95 -8.04
N ASN A 249 -6.94 -14.29 -9.33
CA ASN A 249 -7.78 -15.33 -9.91
C ASN A 249 -9.29 -15.06 -9.78
N GLN A 250 -9.73 -13.83 -9.53
CA GLN A 250 -11.14 -13.47 -9.30
C GLN A 250 -11.73 -14.05 -7.99
N ARG A 251 -10.89 -14.24 -6.96
CA ARG A 251 -11.38 -14.62 -5.63
C ARG A 251 -11.93 -13.41 -4.89
N LEU A 252 -12.97 -13.64 -4.10
CA LEU A 252 -13.63 -12.61 -3.31
C LEU A 252 -13.76 -13.07 -1.85
N ILE A 253 -13.38 -12.20 -0.93
CA ILE A 253 -13.75 -12.31 0.48
C ILE A 253 -14.81 -11.23 0.76
N ALA A 254 -16.02 -11.64 1.12
CA ALA A 254 -17.05 -10.73 1.60
C ALA A 254 -16.87 -10.51 3.11
N PHE A 255 -16.31 -9.36 3.49
CA PHE A 255 -15.94 -9.06 4.87
C PHE A 255 -17.12 -8.55 5.71
N GLY A 256 -18.06 -7.84 5.10
CA GLY A 256 -19.15 -7.16 5.81
C GLY A 256 -18.78 -5.74 6.19
N ARG A 257 -19.31 -5.26 7.31
CA ARG A 257 -19.14 -3.85 7.71
C ARG A 257 -17.69 -3.51 8.06
N SER A 258 -17.41 -2.21 8.01
CA SER A 258 -16.14 -1.66 8.49
C SER A 258 -15.85 -2.07 9.93
N PRO A 259 -14.60 -2.45 10.27
CA PRO A 259 -14.19 -2.64 11.66
C PRO A 259 -14.34 -1.38 12.53
N LEU A 260 -14.47 -0.20 11.91
CA LEU A 260 -14.72 1.06 12.61
C LEU A 260 -16.19 1.23 13.04
N CYS A 261 -17.09 0.37 12.58
CA CYS A 261 -18.51 0.41 12.93
C CYS A 261 -18.82 -0.60 14.04
N ASP A 262 -19.23 -0.11 15.22
CA ASP A 262 -19.73 -0.95 16.32
C ASP A 262 -21.26 -1.09 16.25
N GLU A 263 -21.73 -1.73 15.19
CA GLU A 263 -23.15 -1.88 14.92
C GLU A 263 -23.69 -3.22 15.47
N PRO A 264 -24.86 -3.23 16.14
CA PRO A 264 -25.44 -4.45 16.68
C PRO A 264 -25.70 -5.52 15.61
N GLY A 265 -25.31 -6.76 15.91
CA GLY A 265 -25.57 -7.92 15.06
C GLY A 265 -24.48 -8.24 14.03
N GLU A 266 -23.43 -7.44 13.93
CA GLU A 266 -22.26 -7.77 13.14
C GLU A 266 -21.42 -8.85 13.84
N LEU A 267 -20.86 -9.79 13.07
CA LEU A 267 -19.92 -10.78 13.62
C LEU A 267 -18.65 -10.06 14.15
N PRO A 268 -18.13 -10.41 15.35
CA PRO A 268 -16.90 -9.81 15.86
C PRO A 268 -15.75 -9.90 14.87
N VAL A 269 -14.99 -8.81 14.75
CA VAL A 269 -13.87 -8.66 13.80
C VAL A 269 -12.85 -9.80 13.95
N GLU A 270 -12.56 -10.23 15.18
CA GLU A 270 -11.67 -11.37 15.49
C GLU A 270 -12.15 -12.67 14.83
N ARG A 271 -13.47 -12.94 14.86
CA ARG A 271 -14.04 -14.16 14.26
C ARG A 271 -13.99 -14.11 12.73
N LYS A 272 -14.17 -12.93 12.14
CA LYS A 272 -14.01 -12.73 10.70
C LYS A 272 -12.59 -13.03 10.26
N TRP A 273 -11.59 -12.45 10.92
CA TRP A 273 -10.18 -12.70 10.60
C TRP A 273 -9.78 -14.15 10.82
N TRP A 274 -10.26 -14.80 11.89
CA TRP A 274 -10.04 -16.23 12.07
C TRP A 274 -10.59 -17.06 10.89
N SER A 275 -11.78 -16.72 10.40
CA SER A 275 -12.39 -17.38 9.24
C SER A 275 -11.60 -17.14 7.95
N ILE A 276 -11.09 -15.91 7.76
CA ILE A 276 -10.19 -15.57 6.64
C ILE A 276 -8.90 -16.39 6.70
N GLY A 277 -8.25 -16.45 7.86
CA GLY A 277 -7.03 -17.23 8.06
C GLY A 277 -7.25 -18.70 7.68
N ARG A 278 -8.34 -19.32 8.13
CA ARG A 278 -8.70 -20.68 7.72
C ARG A 278 -8.97 -20.84 6.23
N GLY A 279 -9.61 -19.85 5.61
CA GLY A 279 -9.84 -19.83 4.16
C GLY A 279 -8.53 -19.78 3.37
N LEU A 280 -7.57 -19.00 3.85
CA LEU A 280 -6.22 -18.88 3.27
C LEU A 280 -5.39 -20.14 3.51
N ASP A 281 -5.44 -20.74 4.70
CA ASP A 281 -4.77 -22.02 4.98
C ASP A 281 -5.28 -23.13 4.05
N ALA A 282 -6.59 -23.17 3.81
CA ALA A 282 -7.21 -24.12 2.91
C ALA A 282 -6.80 -23.87 1.45
N LEU A 283 -6.70 -22.59 1.05
CA LEU A 283 -6.25 -22.19 -0.29
C LEU A 283 -4.76 -22.49 -0.52
N GLY A 284 -3.92 -22.34 0.51
CA GLY A 284 -2.49 -22.66 0.46
C GLY A 284 -2.19 -24.16 0.52
N SER A 285 -3.20 -24.99 0.78
CA SER A 285 -3.06 -26.45 0.73
C SER A 285 -3.02 -26.95 -0.71
N ALA A 286 -2.32 -28.06 -0.95
CA ALA A 286 -2.30 -28.72 -2.27
C ALA A 286 -3.62 -29.43 -2.63
N ASP A 287 -4.67 -29.28 -1.82
CA ASP A 287 -5.94 -29.97 -1.99
C ASP A 287 -6.95 -29.09 -2.72
N GLU A 288 -7.12 -29.36 -4.02
CA GLU A 288 -8.04 -28.64 -4.91
C GLU A 288 -9.50 -28.64 -4.45
N ARG A 289 -9.88 -29.53 -3.52
CA ARG A 289 -11.25 -29.54 -2.94
C ARG A 289 -11.57 -28.26 -2.16
N TYR A 290 -10.56 -27.50 -1.77
CA TYR A 290 -10.72 -26.23 -1.08
C TYR A 290 -10.54 -25.01 -1.99
N ASP A 291 -10.52 -25.20 -3.31
CA ASP A 291 -10.42 -24.11 -4.27
C ASP A 291 -11.73 -23.27 -4.31
N TRP A 292 -11.78 -22.18 -3.54
CA TRP A 292 -12.96 -21.32 -3.37
C TRP A 292 -12.90 -20.02 -4.17
N GLU A 293 -13.95 -19.67 -4.91
CA GLU A 293 -14.06 -18.34 -5.55
C GLU A 293 -14.65 -17.27 -4.62
N LEU A 294 -15.45 -17.66 -3.63
CA LEU A 294 -16.04 -16.74 -2.65
C LEU A 294 -15.92 -17.33 -1.24
N LEU A 295 -15.46 -16.49 -0.31
CA LEU A 295 -15.50 -16.71 1.13
C LEU A 295 -16.29 -15.57 1.79
N ASP A 296 -17.51 -15.85 2.25
CA ASP A 296 -18.35 -14.89 2.96
C ASP A 296 -18.22 -15.09 4.48
N VAL A 297 -17.55 -14.15 5.15
CA VAL A 297 -17.23 -14.22 6.59
C VAL A 297 -18.19 -13.39 7.45
N ARG A 298 -19.30 -12.92 6.88
CA ARG A 298 -20.33 -12.15 7.61
C ARG A 298 -21.17 -13.00 8.58
N TRP A 299 -21.05 -14.31 8.50
CA TRP A 299 -21.90 -15.27 9.21
C TRP A 299 -21.10 -16.05 10.27
N ASP A 300 -21.78 -16.55 11.31
CA ASP A 300 -21.16 -17.38 12.36
C ASP A 300 -20.35 -18.56 11.82
N VAL A 301 -20.85 -19.16 10.73
CA VAL A 301 -20.13 -20.15 9.95
C VAL A 301 -19.86 -19.53 8.58
N PRO A 302 -18.58 -19.36 8.18
CA PRO A 302 -18.27 -18.75 6.89
C PRO A 302 -18.89 -19.58 5.76
N ALA A 303 -19.45 -18.90 4.76
CA ALA A 303 -20.03 -19.55 3.60
C ALA A 303 -19.00 -19.59 2.45
N TRP A 304 -18.81 -20.78 1.89
CA TRP A 304 -17.80 -21.06 0.88
C TRP A 304 -18.50 -21.35 -0.44
N ARG A 305 -18.01 -20.76 -1.53
CA ARG A 305 -18.38 -21.14 -2.89
C ARG A 305 -17.15 -21.69 -3.59
N LEU A 306 -17.13 -23.00 -3.82
CA LEU A 306 -16.02 -23.69 -4.49
C LEU A 306 -16.12 -23.49 -6.01
N ARG A 307 -14.98 -23.25 -6.69
CA ARG A 307 -14.95 -23.09 -8.15
C ARG A 307 -15.44 -24.32 -8.89
N ASN A 308 -15.05 -25.49 -8.39
CA ASN A 308 -15.33 -26.78 -9.02
C ASN A 308 -16.52 -27.51 -8.35
N ALA A 309 -17.41 -26.78 -7.66
CA ALA A 309 -18.60 -27.41 -7.09
C ALA A 309 -19.49 -27.93 -8.23
N PRO A 310 -19.92 -29.21 -8.18
CA PRO A 310 -20.91 -29.70 -9.15
C PRO A 310 -22.16 -28.83 -9.05
N ALA A 311 -22.69 -28.41 -10.20
CA ALA A 311 -23.87 -27.56 -10.26
C ALA A 311 -24.99 -28.21 -9.41
N ARG A 312 -25.44 -27.51 -8.36
CA ARG A 312 -26.56 -27.93 -7.50
C ARG A 312 -27.80 -28.07 -8.38
N GLY A 313 -28.02 -29.26 -8.94
CA GLY A 313 -29.06 -29.47 -9.95
C GLY A 313 -28.85 -30.74 -10.77
N GLU A 314 -27.62 -31.23 -10.90
CA GLU A 314 -27.39 -32.57 -11.42
C GLU A 314 -27.73 -33.57 -10.31
N LYS A 315 -29.03 -33.81 -10.12
CA LYS A 315 -29.48 -35.06 -9.53
C LYS A 315 -28.88 -36.13 -10.43
N THR A 316 -27.78 -36.73 -10.00
CA THR A 316 -27.32 -37.98 -10.55
C THR A 316 -28.48 -38.93 -10.38
N ASP A 317 -29.24 -39.12 -11.46
CA ASP A 317 -30.28 -40.11 -11.59
C ASP A 317 -29.58 -41.48 -11.45
N THR A 318 -29.26 -41.83 -10.21
CA THR A 318 -28.96 -43.19 -9.76
C THR A 318 -30.27 -43.96 -9.59
N SER A 319 -31.27 -43.63 -10.40
CA SER A 319 -32.52 -44.37 -10.56
C SER A 319 -32.35 -45.35 -11.71
N GLY A 320 -32.05 -46.61 -11.36
CA GLY A 320 -32.71 -47.73 -12.01
C GLY A 320 -31.95 -48.43 -13.14
N ALA A 321 -30.92 -49.19 -12.79
CA ALA A 321 -30.61 -50.43 -13.50
C ALA A 321 -30.56 -51.62 -12.53
N ARG A 322 -31.66 -51.84 -11.77
CA ARG A 322 -32.03 -53.19 -11.33
C ARG A 322 -32.74 -53.87 -12.50
N ARG A 323 -31.99 -54.44 -13.45
CA ARG A 323 -32.50 -55.55 -14.27
C ARG A 323 -32.20 -56.84 -13.51
N GLY A 324 -33.23 -57.37 -12.85
CA GLY A 324 -33.32 -58.79 -12.56
C GLY A 324 -34.13 -59.48 -13.66
N GLY A 325 -33.81 -60.74 -13.93
CA GLY A 325 -34.58 -61.65 -14.80
C GLY A 325 -33.85 -62.02 -16.07
#